data_AF-A0A7C5PBV7-F1
#
_entry.id   AF-A0A7C5PBV7-F1
#
_cell.length_a   1.000
_cell.length_b   1.000
_cell.length_c   1.000
_cell.angle_alpha   90.00
_cell.angle_beta   90.00
_cell.angle_gamma   90.00
#
_symmetry.space_group_name_H-M   'P 1'
#
loop_
_entity.id
_entity.type
_entity.pdbx_description
1 polymer ?
#
loop_
_entity_poly.entity_id
_entity_poly.type
_entity_poly.pdbx_seq_one_letter_code
_entity_poly.pdbx_strand_id
1 'polypeptide(L)' 'MDGKLPEKVRVSLGSAITIGLLSGKLDAKPTTADLLTCREGKCPAHCGFCPPARKSHIRAAML' A
#
# COMPACT_ATOMS: atom_id res chain seq x y z
N MET A 1 12.74 9.83 -16.12
CA MET A 1 11.92 9.34 -14.99
C MET A 1 11.88 10.46 -13.98
N ASP A 2 10.79 11.20 -13.92
CA ASP A 2 10.64 12.29 -12.94
C ASP A 2 10.54 11.67 -11.55
N GLY A 3 11.63 11.73 -10.77
CA GLY A 3 11.76 11.16 -9.43
C GLY A 3 10.95 11.90 -8.37
N LYS A 4 9.72 12.32 -8.70
CA LYS A 4 8.84 13.04 -7.79
C LYS A 4 8.26 12.04 -6.77
N LEU A 5 8.50 12.31 -5.48
CA LEU A 5 7.90 11.55 -4.41
C LEU A 5 6.36 11.69 -4.43
N PRO A 6 5.61 10.63 -4.10
CA PRO A 6 4.16 10.70 -4.04
C PRO A 6 3.72 11.64 -2.90
N GLU A 7 2.68 12.44 -3.15
CA GLU A 7 2.10 13.33 -2.13
C GLU A 7 1.49 12.55 -0.96
N LYS A 8 0.91 11.37 -1.25
CA LYS A 8 0.26 10.50 -0.27
C LYS A 8 0.64 9.05 -0.50
N VAL A 9 0.91 8.35 0.60
CA VAL A 9 1.16 6.91 0.63
C VAL A 9 0.15 6.28 1.59
N ARG A 10 -0.54 5.23 1.14
CA ARG A 10 -1.31 4.34 2.01
C ARG A 10 -0.39 3.30 2.59
N VAL A 11 -0.61 2.97 3.85
CA VAL A 11 0.15 1.97 4.60
C VAL A 11 -0.83 0.98 5.19
N SER A 12 -0.46 -0.30 5.28
CA SER A 12 -1.30 -1.28 5.96
C SER A 12 -1.43 -0.97 7.46
N LEU A 13 -2.53 -1.39 8.10
CA LEU A 13 -2.79 -1.13 9.51
C LEU A 13 -1.66 -1.69 10.41
N GLY A 14 -1.21 -2.92 10.11
CA GLY A 14 -0.12 -3.57 10.85
C GLY A 14 1.17 -2.77 10.79
N SER A 15 1.54 -2.30 9.59
CA SER A 15 2.74 -1.49 9.42
C SER A 15 2.59 -0.14 10.13
N ALA A 16 1.43 0.52 10.02
CA ALA A 16 1.16 1.81 10.65
C ALA A 16 1.28 1.75 12.19
N ILE A 17 0.77 0.69 12.81
CA ILE A 17 0.91 0.47 14.25
C ILE A 17 2.37 0.21 14.62
N THR A 18 3.07 -0.60 13.84
CA THR A 18 4.47 -0.98 14.12
C THR A 18 5.43 0.21 14.08
N ILE A 19 5.20 1.19 13.20
CA ILE A 19 6.02 2.40 13.07
C ILE A 19 5.52 3.59 13.90
N GLY A 20 4.48 3.38 14.72
CA GLY A 20 3.96 4.41 15.64
C GLY A 20 3.12 5.51 14.98
N LEU A 21 2.64 5.31 13.74
CA LEU A 21 1.66 6.23 13.13
C LEU A 21 0.27 6.07 13.73
N LEU A 22 -0.05 4.88 14.25
CA LEU A 22 -1.31 4.56 14.90
C LEU A 22 -1.06 3.74 16.17
N SER A 23 -1.94 3.88 17.16
CA SER A 23 -1.99 2.99 18.31
C SER A 23 -2.98 1.87 18.05
N GLY A 24 -2.61 0.62 18.36
CA GLY A 24 -3.49 -0.53 18.19
C GLY A 24 -2.88 -1.81 18.72
N LYS A 25 -3.67 -2.88 18.69
CA LYS A 25 -3.21 -4.24 19.03
C LYS A 25 -2.91 -5.00 17.75
N LEU A 26 -1.84 -5.78 17.77
CA LEU A 26 -1.46 -6.69 16.69
C LEU A 26 -1.33 -8.09 17.29
N ASP A 27 -2.00 -9.07 16.69
CA ASP A 27 -1.86 -10.47 17.09
C ASP A 27 -0.46 -11.01 16.73
N ALA A 28 0.10 -10.52 15.62
CA ALA A 28 1.47 -10.77 15.21
C ALA A 28 2.10 -9.49 14.65
N LYS A 29 3.35 -9.20 15.04
CA LYS A 29 4.08 -8.05 14.52
C LYS A 29 4.50 -8.31 13.06
N PRO A 30 4.11 -7.46 12.09
CA PRO A 30 4.55 -7.60 10.72
C PRO A 30 6.07 -7.40 10.63
N THR A 31 6.72 -8.26 9.86
CA THR A 31 8.16 -8.17 9.56
C THR A 31 8.43 -7.40 8.27
N THR A 32 7.39 -7.17 7.46
CA THR A 32 7.44 -6.45 6.19
C THR A 32 6.50 -5.25 6.24
N ALA A 33 6.94 -4.13 5.68
CA ALA A 33 6.12 -2.92 5.57
C ALA A 33 5.39 -2.89 4.23
N ASP A 34 4.05 -2.88 4.27
CA ASP A 34 3.22 -2.81 3.06
C ASP A 34 2.79 -1.37 2.78
N LEU A 35 3.21 -0.85 1.62
CA LEU A 35 2.98 0.53 1.19
C LEU A 35 2.33 0.56 -0.20
N LEU A 36 1.43 1.51 -0.41
CA LEU A 36 0.76 1.73 -1.68
C LEU A 36 0.76 3.22 -2.03
N THR A 37 1.34 3.58 -3.17
CA THR A 37 1.35 4.97 -3.64
C THR A 37 -0.03 5.36 -4.18
N CYS A 38 -0.59 6.46 -3.69
CA CYS A 38 -1.85 7.00 -4.19
C CYS A 38 -1.61 7.75 -5.49
N ARG A 39 -1.87 7.10 -6.63
CA ARG A 39 -1.86 7.74 -7.94
C ARG A 39 -3.28 7.84 -8.47
N GLU A 40 -3.58 8.93 -9.18
CA GLU A 40 -4.79 9.02 -9.98
C GLU A 40 -4.71 8.06 -11.19
N GLY A 41 -5.68 7.15 -11.29
CA GLY A 41 -5.71 6.10 -12.31
C GLY A 41 -4.92 4.84 -11.96
N LYS A 42 -4.86 3.89 -12.90
CA LYS A 42 -4.18 2.59 -12.69
C LYS A 42 -2.66 2.74 -12.79
N CYS A 43 -1.95 2.03 -11.92
CA CYS A 43 -0.49 1.90 -11.97
C CYS A 43 -0.07 1.27 -13.31
N PRO A 44 0.92 1.84 -14.02
CA PRO A 44 1.42 1.31 -15.30
C PRO A 44 2.20 0.00 -15.14
N ALA A 45 2.60 -0.35 -13.92
CA ALA A 45 3.24 -1.61 -13.62
C ALA A 45 2.25 -2.79 -13.73
N HIS A 46 2.81 -4.00 -13.73
CA HIS A 46 2.08 -5.25 -13.96
C HIS A 46 2.16 -6.22 -12.76
N CYS A 47 2.32 -5.70 -11.54
CA CYS A 47 2.34 -6.52 -10.33
C CYS A 47 1.01 -7.27 -10.17
N GLY A 48 1.04 -8.61 -10.15
CA GLY A 48 -0.17 -9.45 -10.13
C GLY A 48 -1.01 -9.31 -8.86
N PHE A 49 -0.38 -8.94 -7.74
CA PHE A 49 -1.04 -8.79 -6.44
C PHE A 49 -1.58 -7.37 -6.17
N CYS A 50 -1.19 -6.38 -6.98
CA CYS A 50 -1.43 -4.97 -6.69
C CYS A 50 -2.79 -4.55 -7.28
N PRO A 51 -3.84 -4.27 -6.48
CA PRO A 51 -5.15 -3.90 -7.02
C PRO A 51 -5.15 -2.71 -8.00
N PRO A 52 -4.34 -1.64 -7.81
CA PRO A 52 -4.30 -0.55 -8.78
C PRO A 52 -3.50 -0.87 -10.05
N ALA A 53 -2.82 -2.02 -10.19
CA ALA A 53 -2.07 -2.34 -11.41
C ALA A 53 -3.00 -2.49 -12.62
N ARG A 54 -2.54 -2.04 -13.79
CA ARG A 54 -3.33 -2.03 -15.03
C ARG A 54 -3.99 -3.38 -15.34
N LYS A 55 -3.25 -4.47 -15.10
CA LYS A 55 -3.65 -5.86 -15.40
C LYS A 55 -4.13 -6.64 -14.16
N SER A 56 -4.29 -6.00 -13.00
CA SER A 56 -4.76 -6.72 -11.82
C SER A 56 -6.25 -7.00 -11.91
N HIS A 57 -6.61 -8.24 -11.59
CA HIS A 57 -7.98 -8.71 -11.44
C HIS A 57 -8.45 -8.67 -9.97
N ILE A 58 -7.56 -8.26 -9.05
CA ILE A 58 -7.86 -8.16 -7.62
C ILE A 58 -8.67 -6.89 -7.37
N ARG A 59 -9.83 -7.03 -6.69
CA ARG A 59 -10.67 -5.89 -6.30
C ARG A 59 -9.89 -4.94 -5.38
N ALA A 60 -10.00 -3.64 -5.64
CA ALA A 60 -9.37 -2.58 -4.84
C ALA A 60 -9.94 -2.45 -3.41
N ALA A 61 -10.96 -3.21 -3.06
CA ALA A 61 -11.54 -3.28 -1.72
C ALA A 61 -10.88 -4.40 -0.91
N MET A 62 -9.62 -4.19 -0.53
CA MET A 62 -9.03 -4.83 0.65
C MET A 62 -8.44 -3.69 1.49
N LEU A 63 -9.29 -3.14 2.34
CA LEU A 63 -8.93 -2.29 3.48
C LEU A 63 -9.48 -2.99 4.71
#